data_AF-A0A8T8TF74-F1
#
_entry.id   AF-A0A8T8TF74-F1
#
_cell.length_a   1.000
_cell.length_b   1.000
_cell.length_c   1.000
_cell.angle_alpha   90.00
_cell.angle_beta   90.00
_cell.angle_gamma   90.00
#
_symmetry.space_group_name_H-M   'P 1'
#
loop_
_entity.id
_entity.type
_entity.pdbx_description
1 polymer ?
#
loop_
_entity_poly.entity_id
_entity_poly.type
_entity_poly.pdbx_seq_one_letter_code
_entity_poly.pdbx_strand_id
1 'polypeptide(L)'
;MTAELGKQQSVETVMDAIADADPQTTAGRVDPLLSSSGGAGQWVTPSSRPEHIQQLISGVDRYNPQNLETLHDYLASQLDSETYDCLANLAILKLYQFNPSDFNYVVVINILLKALTAAPLPDFQLCLSLLGEASLAPNFPASADSQQEQPTPAAAAKAEDDDDAKSTTAAAAPSASSTINLAGNLTDPLILKLANLSNLLNQARFRAFWDAYGSEEYEEVRKYATEVGGFEESVRGVALEAVKGAFRSISEERMGGYLNLKGSALAEYIQAQSGWKLEGGKVIVPVNVNNEIKATVIREEITFDQFTKLLAQAA
;
A
#
# COMPACT_ATOMS: atom_id res chain seq x y z
N MET A 1 38.93 -59.70 42.70
CA MET A 1 38.89 -59.06 44.04
C MET A 1 38.73 -57.57 43.81
N THR A 2 37.49 -57.06 43.77
CA THR A 2 36.71 -56.52 44.92
C THR A 2 37.29 -55.19 45.38
N ALA A 3 36.57 -54.08 45.61
CA ALA A 3 35.17 -53.64 45.60
C ALA A 3 35.28 -52.08 45.67
N GLU A 4 34.50 -51.24 45.00
CA GLU A 4 33.08 -50.87 45.16
C GLU A 4 32.70 -50.13 46.48
N LEU A 5 31.85 -49.11 46.30
CA LEU A 5 31.06 -48.27 47.24
C LEU A 5 31.77 -47.16 48.02
N GLY A 6 31.24 -45.94 48.14
CA GLY A 6 29.95 -45.32 47.75
C GLY A 6 30.07 -43.79 47.99
N LYS A 7 29.08 -42.91 47.87
CA LYS A 7 27.62 -43.02 47.71
C LYS A 7 27.10 -41.59 47.42
N GLN A 8 26.17 -41.48 46.46
CA GLN A 8 24.96 -40.62 46.40
C GLN A 8 24.97 -39.18 46.97
N GLN A 9 24.58 -38.22 46.13
CA GLN A 9 23.48 -37.23 46.36
C GLN A 9 23.20 -36.49 45.03
N SER A 10 22.16 -36.86 44.29
CA SER A 10 20.78 -36.29 44.30
C SER A 10 20.60 -34.95 43.57
N VAL A 11 20.28 -35.08 42.27
CA VAL A 11 19.24 -34.45 41.41
C VAL A 11 18.38 -33.28 41.93
N GLU A 12 18.83 -32.42 42.84
CA GLU A 12 17.95 -31.38 43.43
C GLU A 12 18.62 -30.00 43.56
N THR A 13 19.36 -29.56 42.52
CA THR A 13 19.97 -28.22 42.51
C THR A 13 19.95 -27.53 41.14
N VAL A 14 19.17 -28.03 40.18
CA VAL A 14 18.97 -27.36 38.86
C VAL A 14 17.59 -26.70 38.77
N MET A 15 16.94 -26.41 39.91
CA MET A 15 15.53 -26.00 39.90
C MET A 15 15.21 -24.77 40.76
N ASP A 16 16.19 -23.94 41.13
CA ASP A 16 15.90 -22.75 41.97
C ASP A 16 16.77 -21.50 41.68
N ALA A 17 17.17 -21.29 40.41
CA ALA A 17 17.88 -20.07 40.01
C ALA A 17 17.35 -19.46 38.70
N ILE A 18 16.03 -19.43 38.52
CA ILE A 18 15.35 -18.65 37.47
C ILE A 18 14.13 -17.97 38.08
N ALA A 19 14.37 -17.04 38.99
CA ALA A 19 13.33 -16.18 39.55
C ALA A 19 13.95 -14.86 40.03
N ASP A 20 14.44 -14.04 39.08
CA ASP A 20 14.44 -12.57 39.13
C ASP A 20 15.12 -12.04 37.87
N ALA A 21 14.37 -11.96 36.78
CA ALA A 21 14.74 -11.19 35.60
C ALA A 21 13.45 -10.72 34.91
N ASP A 22 13.12 -9.48 35.22
CA ASP A 22 12.07 -8.63 34.66
C ASP A 22 11.97 -8.73 33.12
N PRO A 23 10.82 -9.13 32.53
CA PRO A 23 10.66 -9.24 31.09
C PRO A 23 9.92 -8.01 30.53
N GLN A 24 10.62 -6.89 30.45
CA GLN A 24 10.25 -5.82 29.52
C GLN A 24 11.50 -5.37 28.76
N THR A 25 11.83 -6.08 27.68
CA THR A 25 12.39 -5.54 26.41
C THR A 25 12.55 -6.72 25.46
N THR A 26 11.43 -7.22 24.93
CA THR A 26 11.42 -7.93 23.66
C THR A 26 10.28 -7.30 22.87
N ALA A 27 10.63 -6.41 21.93
CA ALA A 27 9.69 -5.91 20.94
C ALA A 27 9.19 -7.12 20.13
N GLY A 28 8.07 -7.67 20.58
CA GLY A 28 7.36 -8.69 19.86
C GLY A 28 6.93 -8.09 18.53
N ARG A 29 7.31 -8.76 17.43
CA ARG A 29 6.71 -8.62 16.12
C ARG A 29 5.21 -8.89 16.29
N VAL A 30 4.44 -7.82 16.54
CA VAL A 30 2.98 -7.87 16.58
C VAL A 30 2.53 -7.97 15.15
N ASP A 31 2.15 -9.17 14.70
CA ASP A 31 1.46 -9.35 13.43
C ASP A 31 0.16 -8.53 13.46
N PRO A 32 0.04 -7.40 12.72
CA PRO A 32 -1.14 -6.53 12.82
C PRO A 32 -2.38 -7.14 12.13
N LEU A 33 -2.21 -8.28 11.44
CA LEU A 33 -3.19 -8.79 10.48
C LEU A 33 -4.07 -9.93 10.99
N LEU A 34 -3.85 -10.45 12.20
CA LEU A 34 -4.59 -11.62 12.71
C LEU A 34 -5.40 -11.40 13.99
N SER A 35 -5.44 -10.18 14.55
CA SER A 35 -6.31 -9.87 15.70
C SER A 35 -7.60 -9.13 15.34
N SER A 36 -8.06 -9.21 14.09
CA SER A 36 -9.40 -8.74 13.76
C SER A 36 -10.20 -9.87 13.10
N SER A 37 -11.10 -10.46 13.89
CA SER A 37 -12.41 -10.84 13.36
C SER A 37 -13.18 -9.54 13.10
N GLY A 38 -12.71 -8.76 12.13
CA GLY A 38 -13.36 -7.56 11.66
C GLY A 38 -14.41 -7.96 10.63
N GLY A 39 -15.68 -7.85 10.98
CA GLY A 39 -16.74 -7.84 9.98
C GLY A 39 -16.45 -6.77 8.92
N ALA A 40 -17.04 -6.94 7.73
CA ALA A 40 -16.80 -6.15 6.52
C ALA A 40 -17.20 -4.64 6.59
N GLY A 41 -16.97 -3.96 7.72
CA GLY A 41 -17.35 -2.56 7.94
C GLY A 41 -16.49 -1.77 8.92
N GLN A 42 -15.39 -2.31 9.47
CA GLN A 42 -14.53 -1.57 10.40
C GLN A 42 -13.13 -1.37 9.82
N TRP A 43 -12.79 -0.10 9.57
CA TRP A 43 -11.45 0.30 9.12
C TRP A 43 -10.40 -0.11 10.16
N VAL A 44 -9.29 -0.70 9.69
CA VAL A 44 -8.17 -1.05 10.56
C VAL A 44 -7.58 0.24 11.13
N THR A 45 -7.60 0.35 12.47
CA THR A 45 -6.97 1.45 13.18
C THR A 45 -5.69 0.94 13.81
N PRO A 46 -4.51 1.45 13.40
CA PRO A 46 -3.25 0.99 13.98
C PRO A 46 -3.14 1.48 15.43
N SER A 47 -2.66 0.61 16.32
CA SER A 47 -2.43 0.95 17.72
C SER A 47 -1.35 2.02 17.92
N SER A 48 -0.53 2.26 16.89
CA SER A 48 0.52 3.29 16.87
C SER A 48 -0.01 4.70 16.56
N ARG A 49 -1.32 4.87 16.29
CA ARG A 49 -1.90 6.18 15.98
C ARG A 49 -1.92 7.08 17.22
N PRO A 50 -1.26 8.25 17.20
CA PRO A 50 -1.34 9.21 18.29
C PRO A 50 -2.77 9.71 18.51
N GLU A 51 -3.13 10.03 19.76
CA GLU A 51 -4.48 10.52 20.09
C GLU A 51 -4.89 11.78 19.32
N HIS A 52 -3.94 12.69 19.09
CA HIS A 52 -4.21 13.91 18.32
C HIS A 52 -4.59 13.60 16.87
N ILE A 53 -3.90 12.64 16.22
CA ILE A 53 -4.24 12.18 14.86
C ILE A 53 -5.60 11.48 14.85
N GLN A 54 -5.89 10.66 15.86
CA GLN A 54 -7.20 10.02 16.01
C GLN A 54 -8.34 11.04 16.09
N GLN A 55 -8.18 12.10 16.88
CA GLN A 55 -9.18 13.17 17.00
C GLN A 55 -9.36 13.94 15.68
N LEU A 56 -8.25 14.26 15.01
CA LEU A 56 -8.28 14.96 13.72
C LEU A 56 -9.02 14.16 12.64
N ILE A 57 -8.73 12.87 12.51
CA ILE A 57 -9.31 12.00 11.46
C ILE A 57 -10.77 11.65 11.75
N SER A 58 -11.13 11.43 13.01
CA SER A 58 -12.50 11.08 13.40
C SER A 58 -13.46 12.28 13.42
N GLY A 59 -12.92 13.49 13.59
CA GLY A 59 -13.68 14.73 13.65
C GLY A 59 -13.96 15.37 12.29
N VAL A 60 -14.49 16.58 12.35
CA VAL A 60 -14.69 17.46 11.17
C VAL A 60 -13.38 18.07 10.67
N ASP A 61 -12.37 18.12 11.54
CA ASP A 61 -11.06 18.75 11.29
C ASP A 61 -10.22 18.05 10.23
N ARG A 62 -10.59 16.83 9.82
CA ARG A 62 -10.03 16.09 8.68
C ARG A 62 -10.09 16.82 7.34
N TYR A 63 -10.92 17.85 7.23
CA TYR A 63 -11.07 18.66 6.01
C TYR A 63 -10.42 20.05 6.12
N ASN A 64 -9.84 20.38 7.28
CA ASN A 64 -9.18 21.66 7.48
C ASN A 64 -7.76 21.61 6.89
N PRO A 65 -7.43 22.47 5.89
CA PRO A 65 -6.11 22.49 5.28
C PRO A 65 -4.98 22.85 6.26
N GLN A 66 -5.28 23.53 7.37
CA GLN A 66 -4.27 23.83 8.40
C GLN A 66 -3.68 22.58 9.06
N ASN A 67 -4.42 21.47 9.07
CA ASN A 67 -3.97 20.21 9.65
C ASN A 67 -3.14 19.36 8.67
N LEU A 68 -2.97 19.82 7.43
CA LEU A 68 -2.25 19.09 6.38
C LEU A 68 -0.77 18.87 6.75
N GLU A 69 -0.11 19.88 7.34
CA GLU A 69 1.29 19.79 7.77
C GLU A 69 1.48 18.67 8.82
N THR A 70 0.61 18.61 9.83
CA THR A 70 0.63 17.55 10.84
C THR A 70 0.40 16.16 10.23
N LEU A 71 -0.45 16.05 9.21
CA LEU A 71 -0.67 14.80 8.50
C LEU A 71 0.54 14.40 7.64
N HIS A 72 1.28 15.36 7.07
CA HIS A 72 2.54 15.08 6.37
C HIS A 72 3.62 14.59 7.31
N ASP A 73 3.77 15.20 8.48
CA ASP A 73 4.71 14.74 9.50
C ASP A 73 4.37 13.33 9.98
N TYR A 74 3.07 13.04 10.14
CA TYR A 74 2.61 11.70 10.47
C TYR A 74 2.89 10.70 9.34
N LEU A 75 2.72 11.09 8.07
CA LEU A 75 3.12 10.26 6.94
C LEU A 75 4.63 10.02 6.92
N ALA A 76 5.45 11.04 7.17
CA ALA A 76 6.91 10.88 7.23
C ALA A 76 7.30 9.86 8.31
N SER A 77 6.70 9.94 9.50
CA SER A 77 6.89 8.93 10.56
C SER A 77 6.42 7.53 10.12
N GLN A 78 5.34 7.44 9.33
CA GLN A 78 4.94 6.17 8.72
C GLN A 78 5.98 5.69 7.71
N LEU A 79 6.65 6.54 6.93
CA LEU A 79 7.67 6.09 5.95
C LEU A 79 8.89 5.48 6.65
N ASP A 80 9.34 6.08 7.75
CA ASP A 80 10.48 5.58 8.54
C ASP A 80 10.14 4.32 9.35
N SER A 81 8.87 4.14 9.71
CA SER A 81 8.41 3.00 10.49
C SER A 81 7.69 1.95 9.63
N GLU A 82 7.58 0.72 10.11
CA GLU A 82 6.76 -0.30 9.45
C GLU A 82 5.25 -0.13 9.77
N THR A 83 4.83 1.07 10.18
CA THR A 83 3.42 1.37 10.46
C THR A 83 2.68 1.83 9.21
N TYR A 84 1.38 1.56 9.15
CA TYR A 84 0.53 1.93 8.03
C TYR A 84 -0.85 2.34 8.52
N ASP A 85 -1.28 3.53 8.09
CA ASP A 85 -2.59 4.08 8.40
C ASP A 85 -3.31 4.54 7.13
N CYS A 86 -4.16 3.67 6.59
CA CYS A 86 -4.97 3.97 5.42
C CYS A 86 -5.87 5.20 5.63
N LEU A 87 -6.48 5.39 6.81
CA LEU A 87 -7.41 6.50 7.03
C LEU A 87 -6.71 7.86 7.02
N ALA A 88 -5.52 7.96 7.62
CA ALA A 88 -4.70 9.17 7.58
C ALA A 88 -4.30 9.50 6.14
N ASN A 89 -3.87 8.47 5.39
CA ASN A 89 -3.45 8.62 4.00
C ASN A 89 -4.62 9.07 3.10
N LEU A 90 -5.81 8.49 3.27
CA LEU A 90 -7.02 8.92 2.55
C LEU A 90 -7.45 10.34 2.95
N ALA A 91 -7.20 10.78 4.19
CA ALA A 91 -7.49 12.15 4.61
C ALA A 91 -6.59 13.17 3.88
N ILE A 92 -5.29 12.89 3.74
CA ILE A 92 -4.35 13.70 2.94
C ILE A 92 -4.84 13.80 1.49
N LEU A 93 -5.15 12.66 0.86
CA LEU A 93 -5.63 12.63 -0.52
C LEU A 93 -6.95 13.41 -0.70
N LYS A 94 -7.87 13.32 0.27
CA LYS A 94 -9.10 14.12 0.26
C LYS A 94 -8.83 15.62 0.41
N LEU A 95 -7.90 16.02 1.26
CA LEU A 95 -7.51 17.44 1.39
C LEU A 95 -6.96 17.98 0.08
N TYR A 96 -6.17 17.19 -0.65
CA TYR A 96 -5.69 17.53 -1.98
C TYR A 96 -6.81 17.61 -3.03
N GLN A 97 -7.85 16.78 -2.93
CA GLN A 97 -9.04 16.91 -3.80
C GLN A 97 -9.77 18.23 -3.58
N PHE A 98 -9.90 18.68 -2.32
CA PHE A 98 -10.59 19.93 -1.99
C PHE A 98 -9.73 21.18 -2.25
N ASN A 99 -8.41 21.08 -2.08
CA ASN A 99 -7.47 22.18 -2.21
C ASN A 99 -6.38 21.82 -3.24
N PRO A 100 -6.65 22.02 -4.55
CA PRO A 100 -5.68 21.67 -5.60
C PRO A 100 -4.36 22.43 -5.51
N SER A 101 -4.34 23.61 -4.87
CA SER A 101 -3.14 24.43 -4.69
C SER A 101 -2.10 23.80 -3.76
N ASP A 102 -2.54 22.95 -2.82
CA ASP A 102 -1.64 22.30 -1.86
C ASP A 102 -1.16 20.93 -2.35
N PHE A 103 -1.54 20.52 -3.57
CA PHE A 103 -1.23 19.20 -4.12
C PHE A 103 0.29 18.97 -4.21
N ASN A 104 0.76 17.97 -3.46
CA ASN A 104 2.15 17.50 -3.55
C ASN A 104 2.21 16.10 -4.15
N TYR A 105 2.83 16.02 -5.32
CA TYR A 105 2.99 14.78 -6.07
C TYR A 105 3.84 13.73 -5.32
N VAL A 106 4.92 14.13 -4.66
CA VAL A 106 5.82 13.21 -3.94
C VAL A 106 5.08 12.53 -2.79
N VAL A 107 4.25 13.28 -2.06
CA VAL A 107 3.42 12.76 -0.97
C VAL A 107 2.43 11.71 -1.50
N VAL A 108 1.82 11.94 -2.66
CA VAL A 108 0.91 10.97 -3.30
C VAL A 108 1.63 9.67 -3.65
N ILE A 109 2.83 9.75 -4.23
CA ILE A 109 3.64 8.57 -4.57
C ILE A 109 4.00 7.78 -3.32
N ASN A 110 4.41 8.46 -2.25
CA ASN A 110 4.73 7.82 -0.97
C ASN A 110 3.51 7.14 -0.35
N ILE A 111 2.32 7.76 -0.42
CA ILE A 111 1.05 7.14 0.00
C ILE A 111 0.75 5.88 -0.83
N LEU A 112 0.89 5.94 -2.16
CA LEU A 112 0.63 4.79 -3.04
C LEU A 112 1.62 3.65 -2.78
N LEU A 113 2.90 3.96 -2.56
CA LEU A 113 3.92 2.97 -2.17
C LEU A 113 3.58 2.32 -0.83
N LYS A 114 3.18 3.11 0.16
CA LYS A 114 2.69 2.58 1.44
C LYS A 114 1.46 1.70 1.27
N ALA A 115 0.52 2.08 0.41
CA ALA A 115 -0.65 1.26 0.12
C ALA A 115 -0.28 -0.09 -0.53
N LEU A 116 0.79 -0.16 -1.32
CA LEU A 116 1.31 -1.44 -1.84
C LEU A 116 1.82 -2.38 -0.73
N THR A 117 2.39 -1.83 0.36
CA THR A 117 2.86 -2.63 1.50
C THR A 117 1.72 -3.30 2.28
N ALA A 118 0.50 -2.77 2.16
CA ALA A 118 -0.70 -3.28 2.83
C ALA A 118 -1.53 -4.25 1.98
N ALA A 119 -1.03 -4.66 0.80
CA ALA A 119 -1.70 -5.70 0.00
C ALA A 119 -1.87 -6.98 0.85
N PRO A 120 -2.99 -7.73 0.70
CA PRO A 120 -3.98 -7.68 -0.38
C PRO A 120 -5.20 -6.78 -0.11
N LEU A 121 -5.14 -5.85 0.85
CA LEU A 121 -6.25 -4.92 1.11
C LEU A 121 -6.53 -4.03 -0.12
N PRO A 122 -7.78 -3.60 -0.35
CA PRO A 122 -8.15 -2.77 -1.50
C PRO A 122 -7.65 -1.32 -1.39
N ASP A 123 -6.80 -1.00 -0.41
CA ASP A 123 -6.37 0.34 -0.05
C ASP A 123 -5.68 1.07 -1.20
N PHE A 124 -4.87 0.38 -2.00
CA PHE A 124 -4.24 0.97 -3.19
C PHE A 124 -5.28 1.50 -4.18
N GLN A 125 -6.33 0.73 -4.44
CA GLN A 125 -7.39 1.11 -5.37
C GLN A 125 -8.25 2.25 -4.80
N LEU A 126 -8.43 2.30 -3.47
CA LEU A 126 -9.10 3.41 -2.79
C LEU A 126 -8.28 4.70 -2.85
N CYS A 127 -6.96 4.61 -2.69
CA CYS A 127 -6.08 5.77 -2.88
C CYS A 127 -6.14 6.26 -4.32
N LEU A 128 -6.09 5.35 -5.29
CA LEU A 128 -6.16 5.68 -6.72
C LEU A 128 -7.49 6.33 -7.11
N SER A 129 -8.63 5.88 -6.56
CA SER A 129 -9.93 6.49 -6.86
C SER A 129 -10.06 7.92 -6.33
N LEU A 130 -9.34 8.27 -5.25
CA LEU A 130 -9.26 9.65 -4.77
C LEU A 130 -8.33 10.54 -5.62
N LEU A 131 -7.47 9.94 -6.44
CA LEU A 131 -6.66 10.70 -7.39
C LEU A 131 -7.45 11.04 -8.67
N GLY A 132 -8.64 10.45 -8.89
CA GLY A 132 -9.39 10.54 -10.15
C GLY A 132 -10.87 10.91 -9.99
N GLU A 133 -11.16 12.20 -10.01
CA GLU A 133 -12.20 12.93 -10.76
C GLU A 133 -12.10 14.39 -10.30
N ALA A 134 -11.02 15.08 -10.68
CA ALA A 134 -10.96 16.53 -10.51
C ALA A 134 -12.04 17.15 -11.40
N SER A 135 -12.90 17.96 -10.77
CA SER A 135 -14.07 18.63 -11.37
C SER A 135 -13.83 19.02 -12.82
N LEU A 136 -14.74 18.61 -13.71
CA LEU A 136 -15.03 19.36 -14.93
C LEU A 136 -15.43 20.76 -14.46
N ALA A 137 -14.48 21.67 -14.27
CA ALA A 137 -14.81 23.07 -14.36
C ALA A 137 -15.39 23.20 -15.77
N PRO A 138 -16.70 23.46 -15.94
CA PRO A 138 -17.17 23.81 -17.25
C PRO A 138 -16.45 25.12 -17.54
N ASN A 139 -15.59 25.09 -18.55
CA ASN A 139 -15.01 26.29 -19.13
C ASN A 139 -16.19 27.03 -19.78
N PHE A 140 -17.05 27.66 -18.97
CA PHE A 140 -18.04 28.59 -19.47
C PHE A 140 -17.26 29.86 -19.78
N PRO A 141 -17.10 30.24 -21.06
CA PRO A 141 -16.65 31.59 -21.35
C PRO A 141 -17.63 32.52 -20.65
N ALA A 142 -17.12 33.35 -19.75
CA ALA A 142 -17.89 34.40 -19.11
C ALA A 142 -18.69 35.11 -20.22
N SER A 143 -20.02 35.01 -20.14
CA SER A 143 -20.90 35.76 -21.03
C SER A 143 -20.51 37.22 -20.87
N ALA A 144 -19.96 37.80 -21.93
CA ALA A 144 -19.66 39.21 -22.00
C ALA A 144 -20.97 39.97 -21.96
N ASP A 145 -21.31 40.47 -20.77
CA ASP A 145 -22.42 41.40 -20.62
C ASP A 145 -22.10 42.70 -21.36
N SER A 146 -23.08 43.12 -22.15
CA SER A 146 -23.04 44.27 -23.02
C SER A 146 -23.29 45.55 -22.23
N GLN A 147 -22.38 46.53 -22.30
CA GLN A 147 -22.75 47.94 -22.21
C GLN A 147 -21.99 48.77 -23.26
N GLN A 148 -22.77 49.61 -23.94
CA GLN A 148 -22.49 50.38 -25.14
C GLN A 148 -21.58 51.58 -24.90
N GLU A 149 -20.77 51.96 -25.90
CA GLU A 149 -20.78 53.31 -26.50
C GLU A 149 -19.86 53.39 -27.75
N GLN A 150 -20.41 53.93 -28.84
CA GLN A 150 -19.79 54.34 -30.12
C GLN A 150 -20.11 55.85 -30.24
N PRO A 151 -19.34 56.78 -30.92
CA PRO A 151 -18.76 56.56 -32.26
C PRO A 151 -17.49 57.36 -32.70
N THR A 152 -16.76 56.77 -33.70
CA THR A 152 -16.05 57.31 -34.92
C THR A 152 -15.26 58.65 -34.92
N PRO A 153 -14.50 59.01 -36.01
CA PRO A 153 -13.63 58.26 -36.96
C PRO A 153 -12.27 58.99 -37.24
N ALA A 154 -11.37 58.37 -38.05
CA ALA A 154 -10.70 58.99 -39.24
C ALA A 154 -9.24 58.52 -39.51
N ALA A 155 -9.03 58.13 -40.78
CA ALA A 155 -7.84 58.36 -41.65
C ALA A 155 -6.46 57.82 -41.22
N ALA A 156 -5.49 57.50 -42.09
CA ALA A 156 -5.33 57.19 -43.51
C ALA A 156 -3.80 57.01 -43.73
N ALA A 157 -3.41 56.32 -44.81
CA ALA A 157 -2.09 56.39 -45.51
C ALA A 157 -0.90 55.58 -44.89
N LYS A 158 -0.35 54.58 -45.62
CA LYS A 158 0.81 54.60 -46.58
C LYS A 158 2.17 54.80 -45.87
N ALA A 159 3.35 54.32 -46.28
CA ALA A 159 3.94 53.52 -47.36
C ALA A 159 5.40 53.19 -46.89
N GLU A 160 5.93 51.98 -47.14
CA GLU A 160 7.04 51.64 -48.09
C GLU A 160 8.49 51.93 -47.62
N ASP A 161 9.42 51.09 -48.14
CA ASP A 161 10.91 51.14 -48.14
C ASP A 161 11.66 50.80 -46.84
N ASP A 162 12.80 50.09 -46.80
CA ASP A 162 13.62 49.33 -47.77
C ASP A 162 14.78 48.67 -46.97
N ASP A 163 15.44 47.70 -47.58
CA ASP A 163 16.87 47.33 -47.45
C ASP A 163 17.41 46.48 -46.26
N ASP A 164 17.64 45.21 -46.61
CA ASP A 164 18.74 44.28 -46.33
C ASP A 164 19.81 44.58 -45.24
N ALA A 165 20.01 43.62 -44.31
CA ALA A 165 21.29 42.89 -44.12
C ALA A 165 21.28 41.89 -42.93
N LYS A 166 21.20 40.59 -43.28
CA LYS A 166 21.96 39.42 -42.77
C LYS A 166 22.53 39.42 -41.33
N SER A 167 22.07 38.48 -40.48
CA SER A 167 22.89 37.36 -39.94
C SER A 167 22.17 36.48 -38.90
N THR A 168 22.24 35.16 -39.13
CA THR A 168 22.38 34.05 -38.14
C THR A 168 21.31 33.75 -37.07
N THR A 169 20.73 32.55 -37.21
CA THR A 169 20.53 31.50 -36.18
C THR A 169 19.74 31.83 -34.90
N ALA A 170 18.54 31.26 -34.77
CA ALA A 170 18.16 30.39 -33.65
C ALA A 170 16.74 29.85 -33.89
N ALA A 171 16.60 28.54 -33.91
CA ALA A 171 15.30 27.87 -33.84
C ALA A 171 14.63 28.29 -32.51
N ALA A 172 13.53 29.02 -32.61
CA ALA A 172 12.71 29.38 -31.46
C ALA A 172 12.01 28.11 -30.95
N ALA A 173 12.37 27.72 -29.72
CA ALA A 173 11.72 26.67 -28.95
C ALA A 173 10.21 26.91 -28.84
N PRO A 174 9.36 25.87 -28.89
CA PRO A 174 7.96 26.06 -28.55
C PRO A 174 7.86 26.40 -27.07
N SER A 175 7.28 27.57 -26.83
CA SER A 175 7.02 28.18 -25.53
C SER A 175 6.43 27.16 -24.56
N ALA A 176 7.04 27.07 -23.38
CA ALA A 176 6.66 26.19 -22.29
C ALA A 176 5.14 26.30 -22.02
N SER A 177 4.42 25.22 -22.33
CA SER A 177 3.06 25.03 -21.88
C SER A 177 3.13 24.93 -20.36
N SER A 178 2.69 25.98 -19.67
CA SER A 178 2.54 26.01 -18.22
C SER A 178 1.57 24.89 -17.82
N THR A 179 2.14 23.73 -17.51
CA THR A 179 1.42 22.55 -17.06
C THR A 179 0.89 22.86 -15.67
N ILE A 180 -0.39 23.19 -15.59
CA ILE A 180 -1.08 23.31 -14.32
C ILE A 180 -1.13 21.89 -13.75
N ASN A 181 -0.35 21.65 -12.70
CA ASN A 181 -0.38 20.40 -11.93
C ASN A 181 -1.73 20.30 -11.21
N LEU A 182 -2.76 19.88 -11.93
CA LEU A 182 -4.06 19.54 -11.36
C LEU A 182 -3.94 18.17 -10.67
N ALA A 183 -4.58 18.04 -9.52
CA ALA A 183 -4.58 16.82 -8.72
C ALA A 183 -4.80 15.56 -9.58
N GLY A 184 -3.78 14.70 -9.63
CA GLY A 184 -3.85 13.35 -10.17
C GLY A 184 -4.29 13.26 -11.63
N ASN A 185 -3.45 13.66 -12.58
CA ASN A 185 -3.61 13.10 -13.91
C ASN A 185 -3.25 11.60 -13.86
N LEU A 186 -4.27 10.72 -13.94
CA LEU A 186 -4.10 9.26 -13.96
C LEU A 186 -3.21 8.76 -15.12
N THR A 187 -2.86 9.63 -16.07
CA THR A 187 -1.93 9.29 -17.16
C THR A 187 -0.45 9.41 -16.78
N ASP A 188 -0.13 9.75 -15.53
CA ASP A 188 1.26 9.83 -15.10
C ASP A 188 1.97 8.46 -15.20
N PRO A 189 3.11 8.35 -15.91
CA PRO A 189 3.87 7.12 -16.06
C PRO A 189 4.21 6.42 -14.74
N LEU A 190 4.52 7.16 -13.68
CA LEU A 190 4.93 6.59 -12.39
C LEU A 190 3.73 6.01 -11.64
N ILE A 191 2.59 6.70 -11.65
CA ILE A 191 1.34 6.19 -11.04
C ILE A 191 0.87 4.93 -11.78
N LEU A 192 0.97 4.92 -13.12
CA LEU A 192 0.66 3.74 -13.93
C LEU A 192 1.58 2.56 -13.63
N LYS A 193 2.88 2.81 -13.44
CA LYS A 193 3.86 1.79 -13.00
C LYS A 193 3.48 1.22 -11.62
N LEU A 194 3.15 2.07 -10.64
CA LEU A 194 2.71 1.62 -9.32
C LEU A 194 1.40 0.81 -9.40
N ALA A 195 0.45 1.22 -10.25
CA ALA A 195 -0.78 0.49 -10.48
C ALA A 195 -0.54 -0.88 -11.12
N ASN A 196 0.43 -0.98 -12.04
CA ASN A 196 0.87 -2.25 -12.60
C ASN A 196 1.43 -3.18 -11.51
N LEU A 197 2.33 -2.67 -10.67
CA LEU A 197 2.88 -3.42 -9.53
C LEU A 197 1.79 -3.91 -8.58
N SER A 198 0.82 -3.06 -8.24
CA SER A 198 -0.35 -3.43 -7.43
C SER A 198 -1.12 -4.60 -8.06
N ASN A 199 -1.40 -4.51 -9.36
CA ASN A 199 -2.08 -5.57 -10.10
C ASN A 199 -1.29 -6.89 -10.11
N LEU A 200 0.03 -6.84 -10.25
CA LEU A 200 0.88 -8.04 -10.18
C LEU A 200 0.84 -8.70 -8.80
N LEU A 201 0.83 -7.91 -7.73
CA LEU A 201 0.68 -8.44 -6.35
C LEU A 201 -0.70 -9.07 -6.14
N ASN A 202 -1.78 -8.38 -6.56
CA ASN A 202 -3.15 -8.89 -6.43
C ASN A 202 -3.41 -10.15 -7.27
N GLN A 203 -2.71 -10.31 -8.40
CA GLN A 203 -2.76 -11.52 -9.23
C GLN A 203 -1.83 -12.64 -8.71
N ALA A 204 -1.17 -12.45 -7.57
CA ALA A 204 -0.16 -13.36 -7.02
C ALA A 204 0.99 -13.69 -8.01
N ARG A 205 1.31 -12.76 -8.92
CA ARG A 205 2.38 -12.88 -9.92
C ARG A 205 3.70 -12.32 -9.39
N PHE A 206 4.16 -12.86 -8.26
CA PHE A 206 5.33 -12.34 -7.54
C PHE A 206 6.63 -12.34 -8.37
N ARG A 207 6.84 -13.37 -9.21
CA ARG A 207 8.02 -13.41 -10.10
C ARG A 207 8.05 -12.23 -11.07
N ALA A 208 6.94 -12.00 -11.75
CA ALA A 208 6.79 -10.90 -12.68
C ALA A 208 6.87 -9.53 -11.98
N PHE A 209 6.40 -9.44 -10.73
CA PHE A 209 6.57 -8.26 -9.90
C PHE A 209 8.06 -7.94 -9.70
N TRP A 210 8.87 -8.92 -9.27
CA TRP A 210 10.30 -8.70 -9.03
C TRP A 210 11.07 -8.41 -10.32
N ASP A 211 10.72 -9.06 -11.42
CA ASP A 211 11.31 -8.80 -12.74
C ASP A 211 11.00 -7.36 -13.20
N ALA A 212 9.75 -6.91 -13.07
CA ALA A 212 9.33 -5.54 -13.40
C ALA A 212 10.00 -4.53 -12.47
N TYR A 213 9.92 -4.74 -11.15
CA TYR A 213 10.51 -3.86 -10.15
C TYR A 213 12.03 -3.72 -10.28
N GLY A 214 12.73 -4.76 -10.74
CA GLY A 214 14.17 -4.75 -11.00
C GLY A 214 14.60 -4.09 -12.33
N SER A 215 13.67 -3.86 -13.25
CA SER A 215 13.98 -3.29 -14.57
C SER A 215 14.34 -1.80 -14.53
N GLU A 216 15.06 -1.30 -15.54
CA GLU A 216 15.44 0.13 -15.62
C GLU A 216 14.22 1.06 -15.68
N GLU A 217 13.09 0.58 -16.24
CA GLU A 217 11.85 1.34 -16.32
C GLU A 217 11.29 1.72 -14.94
N TYR A 218 11.62 0.96 -13.88
CA TYR A 218 11.14 1.18 -12.52
C TYR A 218 12.20 1.83 -11.61
N GLU A 219 13.29 2.37 -12.16
CA GLU A 219 14.36 3.03 -11.38
C GLU A 219 13.81 4.17 -10.49
N GLU A 220 12.91 4.99 -11.03
CA GLU A 220 12.26 6.07 -10.28
C GLU A 220 11.40 5.52 -9.13
N VAL A 221 10.65 4.44 -9.37
CA VAL A 221 9.86 3.78 -8.31
C VAL A 221 10.78 3.29 -7.20
N ARG A 222 11.95 2.71 -7.54
CA ARG A 222 12.92 2.23 -6.55
C ARG A 222 13.50 3.35 -5.70
N LYS A 223 13.75 4.54 -6.28
CA LYS A 223 14.25 5.70 -5.52
C LYS A 223 13.28 6.10 -4.40
N TYR A 224 11.99 6.17 -4.70
CA TYR A 224 10.98 6.44 -3.67
C TYR A 224 10.77 5.25 -2.73
N ALA A 225 10.81 4.01 -3.25
CA ALA A 225 10.67 2.81 -2.42
C ALA A 225 11.79 2.65 -1.39
N THR A 226 13.01 3.15 -1.67
CA THR A 226 14.10 3.14 -0.68
C THR A 226 13.87 4.06 0.52
N GLU A 227 13.00 5.07 0.38
CA GLU A 227 12.59 5.93 1.50
C GLU A 227 11.54 5.25 2.40
N VAL A 228 10.89 4.18 1.91
CA VAL A 228 9.89 3.43 2.65
C VAL A 228 10.57 2.28 3.42
N GLY A 229 10.65 2.42 4.74
CA GLY A 229 11.15 1.40 5.65
C GLY A 229 10.42 0.07 5.44
N GLY A 230 11.19 -0.99 5.16
CA GLY A 230 10.65 -2.35 5.05
C GLY A 230 9.76 -2.60 3.82
N PHE A 231 9.84 -1.82 2.75
CA PHE A 231 9.02 -2.02 1.55
C PHE A 231 9.13 -3.44 0.95
N GLU A 232 10.35 -3.88 0.65
CA GLU A 232 10.57 -5.21 0.06
C GLU A 232 10.16 -6.34 1.00
N GLU A 233 10.41 -6.16 2.30
CA GLU A 233 10.01 -7.12 3.33
C GLU A 233 8.49 -7.23 3.44
N SER A 234 7.79 -6.11 3.36
CA SER A 234 6.32 -6.10 3.33
C SER A 234 5.78 -6.86 2.11
N VAL A 235 6.34 -6.63 0.92
CA VAL A 235 5.99 -7.36 -0.31
C VAL A 235 6.25 -8.87 -0.16
N ARG A 236 7.38 -9.26 0.44
CA ARG A 236 7.68 -10.66 0.78
C ARG A 236 6.66 -11.24 1.77
N GLY A 237 6.20 -10.44 2.73
CA GLY A 237 5.11 -10.78 3.65
C GLY A 237 3.80 -11.11 2.95
N VAL A 238 3.42 -10.31 1.94
CA VAL A 238 2.22 -10.58 1.11
C VAL A 238 2.34 -11.93 0.39
N ALA A 239 3.50 -12.20 -0.21
CA ALA A 239 3.76 -13.48 -0.85
C ALA A 239 3.72 -14.65 0.16
N LEU A 240 4.25 -14.44 1.37
CA LEU A 240 4.25 -15.42 2.44
C LEU A 240 2.82 -15.77 2.89
N GLU A 241 1.97 -14.78 3.10
CA GLU A 241 0.58 -15.00 3.53
C GLU A 241 -0.24 -15.70 2.43
N ALA A 242 -0.03 -15.32 1.15
CA ALA A 242 -0.61 -16.03 0.02
C ALA A 242 -0.19 -17.51 -0.02
N VAL A 243 1.09 -17.80 0.24
CA VAL A 243 1.60 -19.18 0.29
C VAL A 243 1.02 -19.94 1.49
N LYS A 244 0.94 -19.30 2.65
CA LYS A 244 0.40 -19.85 3.89
C LYS A 244 -1.06 -20.29 3.75
N GLY A 245 -1.85 -19.54 2.98
CA GLY A 245 -3.24 -19.86 2.68
C GLY A 245 -3.43 -20.95 1.62
N ALA A 246 -2.54 -21.01 0.61
CA ALA A 246 -2.78 -21.82 -0.59
C ALA A 246 -2.00 -23.15 -0.66
N PHE A 247 -0.93 -23.34 0.10
CA PHE A 247 -0.05 -24.51 -0.04
C PHE A 247 0.23 -25.22 1.28
N ARG A 248 0.22 -26.56 1.27
CA ARG A 248 0.77 -27.40 2.37
C ARG A 248 2.26 -27.65 2.21
N SER A 249 2.72 -27.70 0.97
CA SER A 249 4.12 -27.88 0.62
C SER A 249 4.39 -27.21 -0.72
N ILE A 250 5.54 -26.54 -0.83
CA ILE A 250 5.99 -25.84 -2.04
C ILE A 250 7.47 -26.15 -2.27
N SER A 251 7.92 -26.22 -3.53
CA SER A 251 9.35 -26.40 -3.81
C SER A 251 10.15 -25.17 -3.40
N GLU A 252 11.39 -25.39 -2.96
CA GLU A 252 12.31 -24.33 -2.58
C GLU A 252 12.56 -23.34 -3.74
N GLU A 253 12.73 -23.86 -4.96
CA GLU A 253 12.89 -23.04 -6.17
C GLU A 253 11.69 -22.13 -6.43
N ARG A 254 10.47 -22.63 -6.17
CA ARG A 254 9.26 -21.83 -6.37
C ARG A 254 9.15 -20.75 -5.31
N MET A 255 9.40 -21.09 -4.06
CA MET A 255 9.39 -20.16 -2.93
C MET A 255 10.44 -19.05 -3.09
N GLY A 256 11.67 -19.42 -3.46
CA GLY A 256 12.74 -18.47 -3.71
C GLY A 256 12.40 -17.47 -4.81
N GLY A 257 11.71 -17.93 -5.87
CA GLY A 257 11.20 -17.05 -6.92
C GLY A 257 10.06 -16.12 -6.49
N TYR A 258 9.29 -16.45 -5.44
CA TYR A 258 8.24 -15.56 -4.91
C TYR A 258 8.80 -14.51 -3.97
N LEU A 259 9.81 -14.86 -3.18
CA LEU A 259 10.45 -13.96 -2.22
C LEU A 259 11.62 -13.15 -2.81
N ASN A 260 12.05 -13.51 -4.03
CA ASN A 260 13.29 -13.03 -4.65
C ASN A 260 14.53 -13.31 -3.78
N LEU A 261 14.55 -14.46 -3.11
CA LEU A 261 15.64 -14.92 -2.25
C LEU A 261 16.22 -16.24 -2.78
N LYS A 262 17.53 -16.45 -2.58
CA LYS A 262 18.25 -17.64 -3.06
C LYS A 262 19.15 -18.20 -1.96
N GLY A 263 19.28 -19.53 -1.91
CA GLY A 263 20.24 -20.22 -1.06
C GLY A 263 20.03 -19.97 0.44
N SER A 264 21.11 -19.59 1.14
CA SER A 264 21.11 -19.42 2.61
C SER A 264 20.12 -18.37 3.10
N ALA A 265 19.95 -17.26 2.38
CA ALA A 265 19.01 -16.20 2.76
C ALA A 265 17.55 -16.69 2.78
N LEU A 266 17.19 -17.60 1.86
CA LEU A 266 15.87 -18.22 1.86
C LEU A 266 15.67 -19.14 3.06
N ALA A 267 16.70 -19.92 3.41
CA ALA A 267 16.64 -20.82 4.57
C ALA A 267 16.51 -20.04 5.89
N GLU A 268 17.29 -18.96 6.06
CA GLU A 268 17.20 -18.06 7.22
C GLU A 268 15.82 -17.41 7.32
N TYR A 269 15.30 -16.90 6.19
CA TYR A 269 13.97 -16.29 6.14
C TYR A 269 12.86 -17.27 6.53
N ILE A 270 12.93 -18.52 6.05
CA ILE A 270 11.94 -19.56 6.38
C ILE A 270 12.05 -19.98 7.85
N GLN A 271 13.26 -20.09 8.39
CA GLN A 271 13.48 -20.45 9.81
C GLN A 271 12.97 -19.37 10.77
N ALA A 272 12.99 -18.10 10.34
CA ALA A 272 12.40 -17.00 11.11
C ALA A 272 10.85 -17.11 11.18
N GLN A 273 10.21 -17.85 10.28
CA GLN A 273 8.76 -18.03 10.28
C GLN A 273 8.32 -19.16 11.21
N SER A 274 7.39 -18.87 12.11
CA SER A 274 6.91 -19.84 13.10
C SER A 274 6.22 -21.05 12.44
N GLY A 275 6.77 -22.24 12.65
CA GLY A 275 6.19 -23.52 12.23
C GLY A 275 6.52 -23.96 10.80
N TRP A 276 7.24 -23.14 10.02
CA TRP A 276 7.68 -23.50 8.68
C TRP A 276 8.89 -24.44 8.77
N LYS A 277 8.95 -25.45 7.89
CA LYS A 277 10.08 -26.39 7.84
C LYS A 277 10.63 -26.52 6.43
N LEU A 278 11.94 -26.68 6.32
CA LEU A 278 12.62 -26.98 5.06
C LEU A 278 13.09 -28.44 5.08
N GLU A 279 12.45 -29.30 4.29
CA GLU A 279 12.78 -30.73 4.22
C GLU A 279 12.89 -31.17 2.75
N GLY A 280 14.03 -31.77 2.36
CA GLY A 280 14.21 -32.40 1.05
C GLY A 280 14.00 -31.47 -0.16
N GLY A 281 14.41 -30.20 -0.07
CA GLY A 281 14.22 -29.20 -1.14
C GLY A 281 12.78 -28.69 -1.27
N LYS A 282 11.95 -28.91 -0.24
CA LYS A 282 10.58 -28.41 -0.15
C LYS A 282 10.38 -27.66 1.16
N VAL A 283 9.57 -26.63 1.08
CA VAL A 283 9.09 -25.86 2.22
C VAL A 283 7.74 -26.44 2.64
N ILE A 284 7.65 -26.90 3.88
CA ILE A 284 6.43 -27.41 4.50
C ILE A 284 5.80 -26.26 5.28
N VAL A 285 4.54 -25.97 4.94
CA VAL A 285 3.76 -24.89 5.51
C VAL A 285 2.86 -25.47 6.62
N PRO A 286 2.73 -24.79 7.78
CA PRO A 286 1.79 -25.18 8.82
C PRO A 286 0.37 -25.36 8.29
N VAL A 287 -0.34 -26.35 8.81
CA VAL A 287 -1.75 -26.55 8.49
C VAL A 287 -2.56 -25.48 9.21
N ASN A 288 -3.27 -24.67 8.43
CA ASN A 288 -4.18 -23.63 8.91
C ASN A 288 -5.59 -23.91 8.39
N VAL A 289 -6.60 -23.22 8.94
CA VAL A 289 -8.01 -23.35 8.50
C VAL A 289 -8.17 -23.18 6.99
N ASN A 290 -7.40 -22.27 6.38
CA ASN A 290 -7.43 -21.99 4.94
C ASN A 290 -6.76 -23.08 4.08
N ASN A 291 -5.83 -23.83 4.67
CA ASN A 291 -5.01 -24.84 4.00
C ASN A 291 -5.45 -26.28 4.37
N GLU A 292 -6.46 -26.41 5.22
CA GLU A 292 -7.07 -27.67 5.60
C GLU A 292 -8.18 -28.04 4.61
N ILE A 293 -7.98 -29.13 3.86
CA ILE A 293 -9.01 -29.72 3.00
C ILE A 293 -10.07 -30.34 3.91
N LYS A 294 -11.07 -29.53 4.30
CA LYS A 294 -12.28 -30.02 4.93
C LYS A 294 -13.28 -30.36 3.84
N ALA A 295 -13.56 -31.65 3.65
CA ALA A 295 -14.68 -32.07 2.84
C ALA A 295 -15.98 -31.67 3.56
N THR A 296 -16.56 -30.53 3.22
CA THR A 296 -17.88 -30.15 3.70
C THR A 296 -18.90 -30.96 2.92
N VAL A 297 -19.41 -32.03 3.53
CA VAL A 297 -20.60 -32.72 3.04
C VAL A 297 -21.77 -31.78 3.31
N ILE A 298 -22.13 -30.97 2.30
CA ILE A 298 -23.33 -30.14 2.35
C ILE A 298 -24.52 -31.09 2.23
N ARG A 299 -25.06 -31.50 3.38
CA ARG A 299 -26.43 -32.00 3.45
C ARG A 299 -27.30 -30.80 3.75
N GLU A 300 -28.15 -30.45 2.81
CA GLU A 300 -29.26 -29.54 3.08
C GLU A 300 -30.26 -30.30 3.97
N GLU A 301 -30.14 -30.12 5.29
CA GLU A 301 -31.23 -30.46 6.21
C GLU A 301 -32.30 -29.38 6.08
N ILE A 302 -33.19 -29.56 5.10
CA ILE A 302 -34.39 -28.77 5.00
C ILE A 302 -35.26 -29.16 6.19
N THR A 303 -35.36 -28.28 7.17
CA THR A 303 -36.25 -28.47 8.31
C THR A 303 -37.70 -28.31 7.86
N PHE A 304 -38.62 -29.04 8.50
CA PHE A 304 -40.04 -29.00 8.15
C PHE A 304 -40.62 -27.57 8.18
N ASP A 305 -40.13 -26.71 9.08
CA ASP A 305 -40.50 -25.29 9.19
C ASP A 305 -40.10 -24.44 7.97
N GLN A 306 -38.98 -24.77 7.32
CA GLN A 306 -38.58 -24.12 6.06
C GLN A 306 -39.47 -24.56 4.90
N PHE A 307 -39.94 -25.81 4.93
CA PHE A 307 -40.87 -26.36 3.94
C PHE A 307 -42.27 -25.75 4.06
N THR A 308 -42.71 -25.41 5.29
CA THR A 308 -44.04 -24.80 5.52
C THR A 308 -44.14 -23.40 4.91
N LYS A 309 -43.06 -22.62 4.93
CA LYS A 309 -43.01 -21.29 4.26
C LYS A 309 -43.15 -21.39 2.74
N LEU A 310 -42.57 -22.43 2.16
CA LEU A 310 -42.60 -22.68 0.72
C LEU A 310 -43.99 -23.17 0.28
N LEU A 311 -44.61 -24.07 1.06
CA LEU A 311 -45.99 -24.50 0.84
C LEU A 311 -47.01 -23.37 1.01
N ALA A 312 -46.80 -22.48 1.98
CA ALA A 312 -47.69 -21.33 2.21
C ALA A 312 -47.65 -20.27 1.10
N GLN A 313 -46.57 -20.18 0.32
CA GLN A 313 -46.50 -19.30 -0.86
C GLN A 313 -47.14 -19.91 -2.12
N ALA A 314 -47.37 -21.22 -2.13
CA ALA A 314 -47.92 -21.96 -3.28
C ALA A 314 -49.44 -22.19 -3.19
N ALA A 315 -50.08 -21.84 -2.06
CA ALA A 315 -51.52 -21.91 -1.82
C ALA A 315 -52.17 -20.52 -1.94
#